data_AF-H3C217-F1
#
_entry.id   AF-H3C217-F1
#
_cell.length_a   1.000
_cell.length_b   1.000
_cell.length_c   1.000
_cell.angle_alpha   90.00
_cell.angle_beta   90.00
_cell.angle_gamma   90.00
#
_symmetry.space_group_name_H-M   'P 1'
#
loop_
_entity.id
_entity.type
_entity.pdbx_description
1 polymer ?
#
loop_
_entity_poly.entity_id
_entity_poly.type
_entity_poly.pdbx_seq_one_letter_code
_entity_poly.pdbx_strand_id
1 'polypeptide(L)'
;LIWMPVPSSLTLPPGQSQGRWGFLVAAADCSETAEGAFDKGLSQMAAGNLRPSHNKAWAELWLQSSVEVLGSERLSRALIGCMFYLLSALPSIHHTSGSFGGISPGGLSNGGDGQDYWGHVFWDQDIWMYPGIALFYPELARALLKYRVGTIEGAKYNAQKQGHKGLKFPWESAVSGREVCPDDVYGQQEIHINGDVALAFQNYLYLTQDLSVFREAGGAQLVYGVADYWVSRVKWNPEDQKYHLLGVMPPDEFYRNVNNSVYTNVVAK
;
A
#
# COMPACT_ATOMS: atom_id res chain seq x y z
N LEU A 1 10.24 -20.43 6.03
CA LEU A 1 11.49 -19.91 5.41
C LEU A 1 12.35 -21.10 5.01
N ILE A 2 12.87 -21.11 3.78
CA ILE A 2 13.78 -22.13 3.27
C ILE A 2 14.92 -21.40 2.57
N TRP A 3 16.17 -21.78 2.81
CA TRP A 3 17.32 -21.09 2.25
C TRP A 3 18.50 -22.01 1.98
N MET A 4 19.35 -21.57 1.05
CA MET A 4 20.66 -22.19 0.82
C MET A 4 21.66 -21.68 1.86
N PRO A 5 22.47 -22.55 2.49
CA PRO A 5 23.55 -22.09 3.34
C PRO A 5 24.59 -21.33 2.51
N VAL A 6 24.92 -20.11 2.96
CA VAL A 6 26.00 -19.32 2.37
C VAL A 6 27.32 -19.76 3.01
N PRO A 7 28.30 -20.25 2.24
CA PRO A 7 29.58 -20.67 2.80
C PRO A 7 30.35 -19.46 3.33
N SER A 8 31.17 -19.69 4.36
CA SER A 8 32.03 -18.66 4.96
C SER A 8 33.16 -18.18 4.03
N SER A 9 33.44 -18.93 2.96
CA SER A 9 34.42 -18.55 1.94
C SER A 9 33.99 -19.03 0.55
N LEU A 10 34.39 -18.27 -0.47
CA LEU A 10 34.24 -18.60 -1.88
C LEU A 10 35.64 -18.73 -2.49
N THR A 11 35.91 -19.83 -3.19
CA THR A 11 37.22 -20.07 -3.80
C THR A 11 37.11 -20.03 -5.31
N LEU A 12 37.91 -19.17 -5.94
CA LEU A 12 38.07 -19.13 -7.39
C LEU A 12 39.31 -19.97 -7.78
N PRO A 13 39.16 -21.05 -8.56
CA PRO A 13 40.28 -21.90 -8.94
C PRO A 13 41.38 -21.16 -9.72
N PRO A 14 42.66 -21.56 -9.60
CA PRO A 14 43.75 -21.01 -10.39
C PRO A 14 43.44 -21.06 -11.90
N GLY A 15 43.69 -19.95 -12.61
CA GLY A 15 43.41 -19.83 -14.04
C GLY A 15 42.02 -19.33 -14.40
N GLN A 16 41.11 -19.15 -13.43
CA GLN A 16 39.84 -18.44 -13.66
C GLN A 16 39.97 -16.96 -13.28
N SER A 17 39.41 -16.06 -14.10
CA SER A 17 39.36 -14.61 -13.83
C SER A 17 38.02 -14.13 -13.26
N GLN A 18 36.98 -14.98 -13.30
CA GLN A 18 35.64 -14.69 -12.80
C GLN A 18 34.93 -15.97 -12.32
N GLY A 19 34.09 -15.84 -11.30
CA GLY A 19 33.22 -16.90 -10.78
C GLY A 19 31.85 -16.33 -10.40
N ARG A 20 30.82 -17.17 -10.40
CA ARG A 20 29.46 -16.80 -10.01
C ARG A 20 28.92 -17.82 -9.02
N TRP A 21 28.40 -17.31 -7.90
CA TRP A 21 27.73 -18.10 -6.89
C TRP A 21 26.31 -17.57 -6.73
N GLY A 22 25.34 -18.46 -6.52
CA GLY A 22 23.93 -18.13 -6.35
C GLY A 22 23.42 -18.74 -5.05
N PHE A 23 22.67 -17.95 -4.30
CA PHE A 23 22.04 -18.38 -3.06
C PHE A 23 20.57 -17.97 -3.11
N LEU A 24 19.71 -18.87 -2.68
CA LEU A 24 18.26 -18.68 -2.71
C LEU A 24 17.71 -18.66 -1.30
N VAL A 25 16.71 -17.81 -1.11
CA VAL A 25 15.83 -17.80 0.05
C VAL A 25 14.39 -17.74 -0.45
N ALA A 26 13.52 -18.54 0.16
CA ALA A 26 12.09 -18.52 -0.04
C ALA A 26 11.41 -18.26 1.30
N ALA A 27 10.56 -17.23 1.33
CA ALA A 27 9.76 -16.83 2.46
C ALA A 27 8.29 -16.90 2.08
N ALA A 28 7.49 -17.56 2.91
CA ALA A 28 6.04 -17.66 2.76
C ALA A 28 5.39 -17.86 4.13
N ASP A 29 4.07 -17.71 4.17
CA ASP A 29 3.21 -17.92 5.32
C ASP A 29 3.04 -19.41 5.69
N CYS A 30 3.25 -20.33 4.74
CA CYS A 30 3.23 -21.77 4.98
C CYS A 30 4.42 -22.50 4.32
N SER A 31 4.73 -23.71 4.83
CA SER A 31 5.87 -24.52 4.35
C SER A 31 5.71 -24.91 2.88
N GLU A 32 4.52 -25.36 2.48
CA GLU A 32 4.24 -25.82 1.12
C GLU A 32 4.51 -24.72 0.07
N THR A 33 4.04 -23.49 0.31
CA THR A 33 4.32 -22.35 -0.57
C THR A 33 5.80 -22.01 -0.60
N ALA A 34 6.49 -22.07 0.55
CA ALA A 34 7.93 -21.82 0.63
C ALA A 34 8.72 -22.88 -0.16
N GLU A 35 8.35 -24.16 -0.04
CA GLU A 35 8.96 -25.29 -0.76
C GLU A 35 8.77 -25.13 -2.27
N GLY A 36 7.53 -24.90 -2.72
CA GLY A 36 7.25 -24.70 -4.14
C GLY A 36 7.98 -23.49 -4.74
N ALA A 37 8.08 -22.39 -4.00
CA ALA A 37 8.85 -21.21 -4.42
C ALA A 37 10.36 -21.50 -4.47
N PHE A 38 10.89 -22.24 -3.50
CA PHE A 38 12.29 -22.63 -3.45
C PHE A 38 12.67 -23.56 -4.61
N ASP A 39 11.85 -24.58 -4.90
CA ASP A 39 12.05 -25.51 -6.00
C ASP A 39 11.97 -24.82 -7.37
N LYS A 40 11.04 -23.87 -7.53
CA LYS A 40 10.98 -23.01 -8.71
C LYS A 40 12.28 -22.20 -8.83
N GLY A 41 12.76 -21.61 -7.74
CA GLY A 41 14.03 -20.87 -7.70
C GLY A 41 15.23 -21.74 -8.11
N LEU A 42 15.32 -22.96 -7.58
CA LEU A 42 16.38 -23.93 -7.93
C LEU A 42 16.34 -24.30 -9.41
N SER A 43 15.15 -24.59 -9.94
CA SER A 43 14.96 -24.92 -11.36
C SER A 43 15.39 -23.76 -12.28
N GLN A 44 15.01 -22.53 -11.93
CA GLN A 44 15.43 -21.32 -12.66
C GLN A 44 16.93 -21.08 -12.56
N MET A 45 17.54 -21.38 -11.40
CA MET A 45 18.99 -21.25 -11.19
C MET A 45 19.76 -22.27 -12.04
N ALA A 46 19.33 -23.53 -12.05
CA ALA A 46 19.94 -24.60 -12.83
C ALA A 46 19.86 -24.33 -14.35
N ALA A 47 18.74 -23.74 -14.81
CA ALA A 47 18.56 -23.33 -16.20
C ALA A 47 19.29 -22.03 -16.58
N GLY A 48 19.97 -21.37 -15.64
CA GLY A 48 20.61 -20.06 -15.86
C GLY A 48 19.61 -18.90 -16.07
N ASN A 49 18.35 -19.10 -15.72
CA ASN A 49 17.23 -18.24 -16.10
C ASN A 49 16.77 -17.26 -14.99
N LEU A 50 17.40 -17.24 -13.81
CA LEU A 50 17.08 -16.26 -12.74
C LEU A 50 17.15 -14.80 -13.22
N ARG A 51 18.28 -14.38 -13.80
CA ARG A 51 18.44 -13.00 -14.27
C ARG A 51 17.63 -12.71 -15.54
N PRO A 52 17.62 -13.58 -16.56
CA PRO A 52 16.77 -13.36 -17.74
C PRO A 52 15.28 -13.27 -17.40
N SER A 53 14.75 -14.12 -16.52
CA SER A 53 13.34 -14.04 -16.09
C SER A 53 13.03 -12.75 -15.33
N HIS A 54 13.94 -12.29 -14.45
CA HIS A 54 13.82 -11.00 -13.78
C HIS A 54 13.80 -9.82 -14.77
N ASN A 55 14.74 -9.79 -15.72
CA ASN A 55 14.80 -8.74 -16.74
C ASN A 55 13.53 -8.74 -17.62
N LYS A 56 13.02 -9.92 -17.96
CA LYS A 56 11.77 -10.05 -18.72
C LYS A 56 10.58 -9.48 -17.94
N ALA A 57 10.45 -9.80 -16.65
CA ALA A 57 9.38 -9.28 -15.82
C ALA A 57 9.43 -7.74 -15.71
N TRP A 58 10.62 -7.16 -15.56
CA TRP A 58 10.77 -5.70 -15.61
C TRP A 58 10.42 -5.11 -16.97
N ALA A 59 10.87 -5.71 -18.06
CA ALA A 59 10.52 -5.26 -19.40
C ALA A 59 8.99 -5.26 -19.61
N GLU A 60 8.30 -6.31 -19.16
CA GLU A 60 6.82 -6.38 -19.20
C GLU A 60 6.14 -5.26 -18.41
N LEU A 61 6.64 -4.96 -17.19
CA LEU A 61 6.14 -3.85 -16.38
C LEU A 61 6.32 -2.49 -17.08
N TRP A 62 7.49 -2.24 -17.69
CA TRP A 62 7.78 -0.98 -18.37
C TRP A 62 7.04 -0.82 -19.70
N LEU A 63 6.66 -1.91 -20.38
CA LEU A 63 5.86 -1.83 -21.62
C LEU A 63 4.49 -1.16 -21.38
N GLN A 64 3.95 -1.28 -20.17
CA GLN A 64 2.63 -0.74 -19.81
C GLN A 64 2.70 0.69 -19.25
N SER A 65 3.90 1.20 -18.91
CA SER A 65 4.06 2.55 -18.38
C SER A 65 5.31 3.22 -18.95
N SER A 66 5.13 4.26 -19.76
CA SER A 66 6.24 5.10 -20.20
C SER A 66 5.96 6.56 -19.87
N VAL A 67 6.99 7.22 -19.34
CA VAL A 67 7.02 8.67 -19.14
C VAL A 67 8.35 9.15 -19.71
N GLU A 68 8.28 9.92 -20.78
CA GLU A 68 9.46 10.48 -21.44
C GLU A 68 9.68 11.93 -20.99
N VAL A 69 10.91 12.24 -20.60
CA VAL A 69 11.33 13.58 -20.22
C VAL A 69 12.33 14.09 -21.25
N LEU A 70 11.95 15.12 -21.99
CA LEU A 70 12.82 15.73 -22.98
C LEU A 70 13.79 16.72 -22.30
N GLY A 71 15.06 16.67 -22.69
CA GLY A 71 16.10 17.64 -22.31
C GLY A 71 16.83 17.38 -21.00
N SER A 72 16.15 16.96 -19.92
CA SER A 72 16.79 16.76 -18.60
C SER A 72 17.03 15.29 -18.27
N GLU A 73 18.24 14.79 -18.54
CA GLU A 73 18.65 13.43 -18.18
C GLU A 73 18.58 13.18 -16.66
N ARG A 74 18.90 14.18 -15.84
CA ARG A 74 18.80 14.08 -14.38
C ARG A 74 17.36 13.85 -13.94
N LEU A 75 16.41 14.60 -14.48
CA LEU A 75 14.99 14.44 -14.14
C LEU A 75 14.45 13.11 -14.66
N SER A 76 14.83 12.71 -15.88
CA SER A 76 14.48 11.39 -16.43
C SER A 76 14.93 10.25 -15.51
N ARG A 77 16.21 10.25 -15.08
CA ARG A 77 16.72 9.23 -14.16
C ARG A 77 16.02 9.25 -12.80
N ALA A 78 15.72 10.44 -12.26
CA ALA A 78 15.00 10.56 -10.99
C ALA A 78 13.60 9.95 -11.09
N LEU A 79 12.84 10.25 -12.14
CA LEU A 79 11.50 9.71 -12.35
C LEU A 79 11.51 8.19 -12.56
N ILE A 80 12.43 7.68 -13.38
CA ILE A 80 12.61 6.23 -13.56
C ILE A 80 12.95 5.57 -12.22
N GLY A 81 13.82 6.19 -11.42
CA GLY A 81 14.15 5.74 -10.07
C GLY A 81 12.93 5.66 -9.15
N CYS A 82 12.14 6.74 -9.07
CA CYS A 82 10.92 6.77 -8.27
C CYS A 82 9.93 5.66 -8.66
N MET A 83 9.69 5.49 -9.96
CA MET A 83 8.81 4.42 -10.46
C MET A 83 9.39 3.02 -10.15
N PHE A 84 10.69 2.83 -10.32
CA PHE A 84 11.36 1.58 -9.96
C PHE A 84 11.17 1.23 -8.47
N TYR A 85 11.36 2.19 -7.56
CA TYR A 85 11.17 1.94 -6.13
C TYR A 85 9.72 1.64 -5.78
N LEU A 86 8.77 2.41 -6.33
CA LEU A 86 7.35 2.19 -6.08
C LEU A 86 6.87 0.83 -6.61
N LEU A 87 7.25 0.46 -7.83
CA LEU A 87 6.89 -0.83 -8.42
C LEU A 87 7.59 -2.02 -7.72
N SER A 88 8.78 -1.81 -7.16
CA SER A 88 9.47 -2.84 -6.38
C SER A 88 8.77 -3.15 -5.05
N ALA A 89 7.93 -2.24 -4.55
CA ALA A 89 7.14 -2.44 -3.33
C ALA A 89 5.77 -3.09 -3.60
N LEU A 90 5.41 -3.30 -4.87
CA LEU A 90 4.14 -3.90 -5.29
C LEU A 90 4.29 -5.41 -5.58
N PRO A 91 3.20 -6.18 -5.50
CA PRO A 91 3.22 -7.56 -5.94
C PRO A 91 3.44 -7.64 -7.46
N SER A 92 3.82 -8.82 -7.94
CA SER A 92 3.90 -9.06 -9.39
C SER A 92 2.52 -8.87 -10.04
N ILE A 93 2.49 -8.22 -11.20
CA ILE A 93 1.27 -8.04 -12.02
C ILE A 93 0.59 -9.36 -12.40
N HIS A 94 1.34 -10.46 -12.42
CA HIS A 94 0.83 -11.80 -12.73
C HIS A 94 0.33 -12.56 -11.49
N HIS A 95 0.52 -11.99 -10.29
CA HIS A 95 0.21 -12.63 -9.00
C HIS A 95 -0.46 -11.65 -8.02
N THR A 96 -1.41 -10.84 -8.49
CA THR A 96 -2.17 -9.88 -7.67
C THR A 96 -3.28 -10.52 -6.82
N SER A 97 -3.51 -11.82 -6.97
CA SER A 97 -4.51 -12.57 -6.20
C SER A 97 -4.04 -13.01 -4.81
N GLY A 98 -2.74 -12.91 -4.51
CA GLY A 98 -2.16 -13.24 -3.22
C GLY A 98 -2.44 -12.18 -2.13
N SER A 99 -2.14 -12.52 -0.88
CA SER A 99 -2.21 -11.57 0.24
C SER A 99 -1.19 -10.44 0.02
N PHE A 100 -1.65 -9.20 0.06
CA PHE A 100 -0.83 -8.00 -0.08
C PHE A 100 -1.16 -7.02 1.04
N GLY A 101 -0.12 -6.55 1.74
CA GLY A 101 -0.24 -5.75 2.95
C GLY A 101 -0.33 -4.23 2.72
N GLY A 102 -0.49 -3.79 1.48
CA GLY A 102 -0.42 -2.38 1.11
C GLY A 102 1.01 -1.84 1.00
N ILE A 103 1.15 -0.52 0.84
CA ILE A 103 2.44 0.16 0.68
C ILE A 103 2.66 1.16 1.81
N SER A 104 3.80 1.02 2.47
CA SER A 104 4.29 2.00 3.44
C SER A 104 5.00 3.17 2.75
N PRO A 105 5.00 4.38 3.33
CA PRO A 105 5.86 5.48 2.87
C PRO A 105 7.34 5.08 2.65
N GLY A 106 7.88 4.19 3.49
CA GLY A 106 9.24 3.65 3.36
C GLY A 106 9.40 2.45 2.41
N GLY A 107 8.31 1.99 1.79
CA GLY A 107 8.26 0.76 1.02
C GLY A 107 8.69 -0.47 1.82
N LEU A 108 9.31 -1.45 1.16
CA LEU A 108 9.86 -2.66 1.79
C LEU A 108 11.36 -2.53 2.12
N SER A 109 11.94 -1.36 1.87
CA SER A 109 13.40 -1.19 1.84
C SER A 109 14.03 -1.03 3.23
N ASN A 110 13.29 -0.46 4.17
CA ASN A 110 13.84 -0.03 5.46
C ASN A 110 12.82 -0.01 6.62
N GLY A 111 11.64 -0.63 6.46
CA GLY A 111 10.56 -0.67 7.46
C GLY A 111 10.78 -1.64 8.63
N GLY A 112 11.97 -1.64 9.24
CA GLY A 112 12.27 -2.42 10.45
C GLY A 112 11.65 -1.82 11.71
N ASP A 113 11.78 -2.50 12.86
CA ASP A 113 11.31 -1.95 14.14
C ASP A 113 12.00 -0.61 14.45
N GLY A 114 11.19 0.44 14.64
CA GLY A 114 11.65 1.80 14.89
C GLY A 114 12.21 2.53 13.67
N GLN A 115 12.03 1.98 12.46
CA GLN A 115 12.56 2.54 11.21
C GLN A 115 11.44 2.72 10.19
N ASP A 116 11.53 3.80 9.41
CA ASP A 116 10.67 4.10 8.25
C ASP A 116 9.22 3.68 8.42
N TYR A 117 8.60 4.25 9.46
CA TYR A 117 7.19 4.06 9.79
C TYR A 117 6.77 2.61 10.06
N TRP A 118 7.70 1.74 10.51
CA TRP A 118 7.46 0.33 10.87
C TRP A 118 6.87 -0.50 9.72
N GLY A 119 6.97 -0.04 8.48
CA GLY A 119 6.29 -0.65 7.34
C GLY A 119 4.76 -0.50 7.37
N HIS A 120 4.21 0.38 8.22
CA HIS A 120 2.78 0.66 8.30
C HIS A 120 2.28 1.41 7.06
N VAL A 121 1.00 1.24 6.76
CA VAL A 121 0.31 1.87 5.64
C VAL A 121 -0.50 3.07 6.12
N PHE A 122 -0.27 4.21 5.50
CA PHE A 122 -0.87 5.51 5.80
C PHE A 122 -1.80 5.95 4.66
N TRP A 123 -2.39 7.14 4.78
CA TRP A 123 -3.06 7.81 3.67
C TRP A 123 -2.16 8.03 2.44
N ASP A 124 -0.83 8.00 2.61
CA ASP A 124 0.16 8.09 1.53
C ASP A 124 -0.07 7.08 0.41
N GLN A 125 -0.48 5.87 0.78
CA GLN A 125 -0.83 4.84 -0.18
C GLN A 125 -1.93 5.35 -1.12
N ASP A 126 -2.99 5.92 -0.57
CA ASP A 126 -4.24 6.19 -1.27
C ASP A 126 -4.22 7.56 -2.00
N ILE A 127 -3.45 8.52 -1.49
CA ILE A 127 -3.36 9.88 -2.04
C ILE A 127 -2.14 10.10 -2.92
N TRP A 128 -0.94 9.68 -2.46
CA TRP A 128 0.31 10.02 -3.14
C TRP A 128 0.75 8.94 -4.12
N MET A 129 0.61 7.67 -3.74
CA MET A 129 1.10 6.53 -4.54
C MET A 129 0.03 5.99 -5.50
N TYR A 130 -1.21 5.88 -5.02
CA TYR A 130 -2.31 5.27 -5.74
C TYR A 130 -2.57 5.87 -7.13
N PRO A 131 -2.61 7.21 -7.32
CA PRO A 131 -3.06 7.77 -8.61
C PRO A 131 -2.18 7.36 -9.78
N GLY A 132 -0.85 7.36 -9.59
CA GLY A 132 0.09 6.92 -10.61
C GLY A 132 -0.05 5.43 -10.92
N ILE A 133 -0.24 4.60 -9.89
CA ILE A 133 -0.45 3.16 -10.05
C ILE A 133 -1.78 2.86 -10.72
N ALA A 134 -2.86 3.55 -10.38
CA ALA A 134 -4.17 3.36 -11.01
C ALA A 134 -4.17 3.75 -12.48
N LEU A 135 -3.42 4.78 -12.86
CA LEU A 135 -3.32 5.22 -14.25
C LEU A 135 -2.56 4.21 -15.13
N PHE A 136 -1.44 3.68 -14.65
CA PHE A 136 -0.56 2.81 -15.45
C PHE A 136 -0.81 1.31 -15.24
N TYR A 137 -1.30 0.92 -14.06
CA TYR A 137 -1.39 -0.46 -13.60
C TYR A 137 -2.70 -0.75 -12.83
N PRO A 138 -3.87 -0.73 -13.50
CA PRO A 138 -5.17 -0.95 -12.85
C PRO A 138 -5.25 -2.22 -11.99
N GLU A 139 -4.63 -3.33 -12.41
CA GLU A 139 -4.60 -4.57 -11.63
C GLU A 139 -3.84 -4.44 -10.30
N LEU A 140 -2.75 -3.68 -10.27
CA LEU A 140 -2.01 -3.38 -9.03
C LEU A 140 -2.79 -2.40 -8.16
N ALA A 141 -3.45 -1.42 -8.77
CA ALA A 141 -4.35 -0.51 -8.06
C ALA A 141 -5.52 -1.26 -7.40
N ARG A 142 -6.07 -2.27 -8.07
CA ARG A 142 -7.08 -3.16 -7.49
C ARG A 142 -6.54 -3.93 -6.30
N ALA A 143 -5.28 -4.35 -6.30
CA ALA A 143 -4.64 -5.01 -5.17
C ALA A 143 -4.52 -4.08 -3.94
N LEU A 144 -4.17 -2.79 -4.15
CA LEU A 144 -4.15 -1.78 -3.08
C LEU A 144 -5.54 -1.57 -2.46
N LEU A 145 -6.60 -1.51 -3.28
CA LEU A 145 -7.97 -1.41 -2.77
C LEU A 145 -8.41 -2.66 -2.00
N LYS A 146 -8.04 -3.85 -2.49
CA LYS A 146 -8.32 -5.12 -1.80
C LYS A 146 -7.67 -5.17 -0.42
N TYR A 147 -6.48 -4.59 -0.23
CA TYR A 147 -5.88 -4.46 1.09
C TYR A 147 -6.80 -3.68 2.06
N ARG A 148 -7.31 -2.51 1.64
CA ARG A 148 -8.24 -1.72 2.47
C ARG A 148 -9.52 -2.51 2.79
N VAL A 149 -10.09 -3.23 1.83
CA VAL A 149 -11.24 -4.12 2.08
C VAL A 149 -10.89 -5.23 3.09
N GLY A 150 -9.71 -5.84 2.97
CA GLY A 150 -9.23 -6.87 3.90
C GLY A 150 -9.09 -6.39 5.34
N THR A 151 -9.01 -5.08 5.56
CA THR A 151 -8.85 -4.44 6.88
C THR A 151 -10.14 -3.89 7.50
N ILE A 152 -11.31 -4.15 6.89
CA ILE A 152 -12.61 -3.60 7.33
C ILE A 152 -12.94 -3.95 8.79
N GLU A 153 -12.65 -5.17 9.25
CA GLU A 153 -12.94 -5.55 10.64
C GLU A 153 -12.09 -4.77 11.66
N GLY A 154 -10.85 -4.43 11.30
CA GLY A 154 -10.01 -3.52 12.07
C GLY A 154 -10.56 -2.09 12.08
N ALA A 155 -10.99 -1.59 10.93
CA ALA A 155 -11.60 -0.26 10.81
C ALA A 155 -12.91 -0.14 11.62
N LYS A 156 -13.72 -1.20 11.64
CA LYS A 156 -14.93 -1.30 12.48
C LYS A 156 -14.59 -1.27 13.96
N TYR A 157 -13.58 -2.03 14.39
CA TYR A 157 -13.09 -2.01 15.76
C TYR A 157 -12.63 -0.60 16.19
N ASN A 158 -11.90 0.09 15.33
CA ASN A 158 -11.40 1.44 15.63
C ASN A 158 -12.55 2.45 15.82
N ALA A 159 -13.58 2.41 14.97
CA ALA A 159 -14.77 3.25 15.12
C ALA A 159 -15.49 2.97 16.44
N GLN A 160 -15.71 1.70 16.78
CA GLN A 160 -16.37 1.29 18.02
C GLN A 160 -15.58 1.69 19.27
N LYS A 161 -14.25 1.59 19.24
CA LYS A 161 -13.36 2.01 20.33
C LYS A 161 -13.52 3.51 20.64
N GLN A 162 -13.87 4.32 19.64
CA GLN A 162 -14.14 5.76 19.77
C GLN A 162 -15.62 6.10 19.98
N GLY A 163 -16.51 5.10 20.13
CA GLY A 163 -17.95 5.32 20.32
C GLY A 163 -18.70 5.73 19.04
N HIS A 164 -18.09 5.52 17.87
CA HIS A 164 -18.67 5.81 16.56
C HIS A 164 -19.18 4.55 15.86
N LYS A 165 -20.01 4.74 14.83
CA LYS A 165 -20.52 3.67 13.96
C LYS A 165 -19.66 3.57 12.70
N GLY A 166 -19.98 2.62 11.82
CA GLY A 166 -19.34 2.50 10.52
C GLY A 166 -17.90 2.01 10.60
N LEU A 167 -17.08 2.49 9.68
CA LEU A 167 -15.68 2.11 9.50
C LEU A 167 -14.79 3.34 9.66
N LYS A 168 -13.86 3.26 10.62
CA LYS A 168 -12.79 4.23 10.78
C LYS A 168 -11.46 3.55 10.47
N PHE A 169 -10.90 3.80 9.29
CA PHE A 169 -9.56 3.33 8.98
C PHE A 169 -8.54 3.91 9.97
N PRO A 170 -7.53 3.11 10.35
CA PRO A 170 -6.48 3.56 11.26
C PRO A 170 -5.59 4.59 10.58
N TRP A 171 -4.99 5.52 11.33
CA TRP A 171 -3.98 6.42 10.77
C TRP A 171 -2.77 5.62 10.29
N GLU A 172 -2.28 4.70 11.12
CA GLU A 172 -1.27 3.72 10.76
C GLU A 172 -1.89 2.33 10.72
N SER A 173 -1.87 1.71 9.54
CA SER A 173 -2.46 0.39 9.31
C SER A 173 -1.38 -0.70 9.19
N ALA A 174 -1.64 -1.83 9.84
CA ALA A 174 -0.86 -3.07 9.68
C ALA A 174 -1.81 -4.25 9.37
N VAL A 175 -1.37 -5.49 9.62
CA VAL A 175 -2.07 -6.73 9.22
C VAL A 175 -3.53 -6.79 9.71
N SER A 176 -3.81 -6.30 10.92
CA SER A 176 -5.16 -6.41 11.52
C SER A 176 -6.14 -5.31 11.09
N GLY A 177 -5.66 -4.23 10.46
CA GLY A 177 -6.45 -3.03 10.22
C GLY A 177 -6.80 -2.21 11.46
N ARG A 178 -6.34 -2.62 12.65
CA ARG A 178 -6.50 -1.84 13.88
C ARG A 178 -5.44 -0.74 13.91
N GLU A 179 -5.75 0.33 14.64
CA GLU A 179 -4.80 1.42 14.89
C GLU A 179 -3.52 0.88 15.53
N VAL A 180 -2.39 1.13 14.89
CA VAL A 180 -1.05 0.81 15.40
C VAL A 180 -0.16 2.04 15.54
N CYS A 181 -0.70 3.25 15.29
CA CYS A 181 0.04 4.49 15.50
C CYS A 181 0.52 4.57 16.96
N PRO A 182 1.84 4.75 17.21
CA PRO A 182 2.36 4.84 18.57
C PRO A 182 1.83 6.03 19.35
N ASP A 183 1.46 7.12 18.67
CA ASP A 183 0.87 8.31 19.27
C ASP A 183 -0.63 8.36 18.97
N ASP A 184 -1.42 8.13 20.03
CA ASP A 184 -2.88 8.04 19.99
C ASP A 184 -3.54 9.29 19.37
N VAL A 185 -2.90 10.46 19.40
CA VAL A 185 -3.52 11.71 18.92
C VAL A 185 -3.84 11.66 17.43
N TYR A 186 -2.96 11.11 16.59
CA TYR A 186 -3.16 11.01 15.15
C TYR A 186 -4.29 10.03 14.85
N GLY A 187 -4.25 8.85 15.47
CA GLY A 187 -5.31 7.86 15.36
C GLY A 187 -6.67 8.36 15.86
N GLN A 188 -6.72 9.33 16.78
CA GLN A 188 -7.97 9.92 17.26
C GLN A 188 -8.49 11.06 16.40
N GLN A 189 -7.61 11.92 15.88
CA GLN A 189 -8.01 13.21 15.32
C GLN A 189 -7.82 13.31 13.81
N GLU A 190 -6.92 12.55 13.22
CA GLU A 190 -6.59 12.60 11.79
C GLU A 190 -7.50 11.71 10.96
N ILE A 191 -8.80 12.01 11.08
CA ILE A 191 -9.88 11.16 10.59
C ILE A 191 -10.12 11.31 9.08
N HIS A 192 -9.39 12.21 8.41
CA HIS A 192 -9.54 12.43 6.96
C HIS A 192 -9.14 11.22 6.13
N ILE A 193 -8.30 10.31 6.67
CA ILE A 193 -7.93 9.05 6.02
C ILE A 193 -9.14 8.25 5.52
N ASN A 194 -10.30 8.36 6.19
CA ASN A 194 -11.52 7.70 5.73
C ASN A 194 -11.99 8.22 4.37
N GLY A 195 -11.94 9.54 4.16
CA GLY A 195 -12.25 10.16 2.89
C GLY A 195 -11.18 9.88 1.84
N ASP A 196 -9.93 9.79 2.24
CA ASP A 196 -8.80 9.47 1.34
C ASP A 196 -8.90 8.06 0.76
N VAL A 197 -9.22 7.08 1.61
CA VAL A 197 -9.52 5.71 1.18
C VAL A 197 -10.71 5.71 0.22
N ALA A 198 -11.81 6.39 0.56
CA ALA A 198 -12.97 6.46 -0.32
C ALA A 198 -12.66 7.11 -1.68
N LEU A 199 -11.81 8.13 -1.70
CA LEU A 199 -11.34 8.80 -2.91
C LEU A 199 -10.52 7.85 -3.80
N ALA A 200 -9.69 6.97 -3.24
CA ALA A 200 -8.99 5.95 -4.04
C ALA A 200 -9.97 4.99 -4.75
N PHE A 201 -11.05 4.56 -4.07
CA PHE A 201 -12.12 3.78 -4.70
C PHE A 201 -12.83 4.56 -5.81
N GLN A 202 -13.13 5.84 -5.57
CA GLN A 202 -13.75 6.72 -6.58
C GLN A 202 -12.85 6.89 -7.80
N ASN A 203 -11.56 7.17 -7.59
CA ASN A 203 -10.57 7.32 -8.65
C ASN A 203 -10.47 6.05 -9.49
N TYR A 204 -10.43 4.87 -8.85
CA TYR A 204 -10.45 3.60 -9.56
C TYR A 204 -11.67 3.45 -10.46
N LEU A 205 -12.86 3.72 -9.92
CA LEU A 205 -14.10 3.64 -10.67
C LEU A 205 -14.09 4.57 -11.88
N TYR A 206 -13.63 5.81 -11.70
CA TYR A 206 -13.62 6.79 -12.78
C TYR A 206 -12.61 6.45 -13.87
N LEU A 207 -11.44 5.92 -13.50
CA LEU A 207 -10.40 5.52 -14.44
C LEU A 207 -10.75 4.24 -15.21
N THR A 208 -11.36 3.25 -14.54
CA THR A 208 -11.52 1.89 -15.09
C THR A 208 -12.95 1.53 -15.48
N GLN A 209 -13.95 2.20 -14.90
CA GLN A 209 -15.37 1.84 -14.96
C GLN A 209 -15.67 0.41 -14.46
N ASP A 210 -14.73 -0.21 -13.72
CA ASP A 210 -14.85 -1.56 -13.20
C ASP A 210 -15.71 -1.58 -11.92
N LEU A 211 -16.98 -1.95 -12.10
CA LEU A 211 -17.93 -2.08 -11.01
C LEU A 211 -17.73 -3.36 -10.17
N SER A 212 -16.91 -4.32 -10.60
CA SER A 212 -16.67 -5.56 -9.85
C SER A 212 -16.03 -5.27 -8.49
N VAL A 213 -15.20 -4.21 -8.39
CA VAL A 213 -14.60 -3.79 -7.13
C VAL A 213 -15.65 -3.45 -6.06
N PHE A 214 -16.78 -2.88 -6.48
CA PHE A 214 -17.86 -2.53 -5.56
C PHE A 214 -18.81 -3.71 -5.31
N ARG A 215 -19.14 -4.47 -6.35
CA ARG A 215 -20.15 -5.54 -6.29
C ARG A 215 -19.64 -6.82 -5.66
N GLU A 216 -18.38 -7.16 -5.91
CA GLU A 216 -17.82 -8.47 -5.57
C GLU A 216 -16.65 -8.35 -4.59
N ALA A 217 -15.84 -7.29 -4.70
CA ALA A 217 -14.62 -7.13 -3.90
C ALA A 217 -14.81 -6.26 -2.65
N GLY A 218 -16.03 -6.09 -2.14
CA GLY A 218 -16.30 -5.40 -0.86
C GLY A 218 -16.21 -3.88 -0.88
N GLY A 219 -15.94 -3.24 -2.03
CA GLY A 219 -15.85 -1.78 -2.14
C GLY A 219 -17.12 -1.04 -1.73
N ALA A 220 -18.31 -1.60 -2.02
CA ALA A 220 -19.57 -0.99 -1.58
C ALA A 220 -19.73 -1.00 -0.05
N GLN A 221 -19.38 -2.13 0.61
CA GLN A 221 -19.40 -2.23 2.07
C GLN A 221 -18.44 -1.20 2.70
N LEU A 222 -17.26 -1.03 2.09
CA LEU A 222 -16.27 -0.06 2.55
C LEU A 222 -16.82 1.37 2.48
N VAL A 223 -17.31 1.80 1.31
CA VAL A 223 -17.79 3.18 1.11
C VAL A 223 -19.00 3.49 1.98
N TYR A 224 -19.97 2.58 2.10
CA TYR A 224 -21.10 2.77 3.00
C TYR A 224 -20.69 2.78 4.46
N GLY A 225 -19.75 1.93 4.85
CA GLY A 225 -19.21 1.92 6.20
C GLY A 225 -18.49 3.22 6.57
N VAL A 226 -17.73 3.81 5.64
CA VAL A 226 -17.12 5.13 5.81
C VAL A 226 -18.19 6.22 5.93
N ALA A 227 -19.24 6.18 5.10
CA ALA A 227 -20.35 7.12 5.20
C ALA A 227 -21.08 7.03 6.56
N ASP A 228 -21.32 5.82 7.06
CA ASP A 228 -21.90 5.60 8.40
C ASP A 228 -21.01 6.16 9.52
N TYR A 229 -19.68 6.08 9.35
CA TYR A 229 -18.75 6.71 10.28
C TYR A 229 -18.93 8.23 10.28
N TRP A 230 -18.94 8.88 9.12
CA TRP A 230 -19.14 10.32 9.01
C TRP A 230 -20.46 10.79 9.62
N VAL A 231 -21.57 10.10 9.33
CA VAL A 231 -22.90 10.39 9.92
C VAL A 231 -22.85 10.29 11.45
N SER A 232 -22.11 9.32 12.00
CA SER A 232 -21.96 9.17 13.46
C SER A 232 -20.98 10.15 14.10
N ARG A 233 -20.11 10.79 13.30
CA ARG A 233 -19.01 11.65 13.76
C ARG A 233 -19.34 13.14 13.74
N VAL A 234 -20.20 13.57 12.82
CA VAL A 234 -20.65 14.97 12.72
C VAL A 234 -21.53 15.39 13.91
N LYS A 235 -21.52 16.68 14.22
CA LYS A 235 -22.37 17.31 15.24
C LYS A 235 -23.27 18.34 14.58
N TRP A 236 -24.58 18.21 14.78
CA TRP A 236 -25.54 19.22 14.35
C TRP A 236 -25.47 20.44 15.27
N ASN A 237 -25.42 21.64 14.68
CA ASN A 237 -25.55 22.90 15.39
C ASN A 237 -26.89 23.58 15.00
N PRO A 238 -27.83 23.74 15.95
CA PRO A 238 -29.12 24.37 15.67
C PRO A 238 -29.02 25.88 15.42
N GLU A 239 -27.93 26.55 15.82
CA GLU A 239 -27.81 28.01 15.67
C GLU A 239 -27.54 28.42 14.22
N ASP A 240 -26.66 27.70 13.53
CA ASP A 240 -26.29 27.97 12.13
C ASP A 240 -26.87 26.94 11.14
N GLN A 241 -27.65 25.98 11.64
CA GLN A 241 -28.31 24.92 10.87
C GLN A 241 -27.32 24.10 10.02
N LYS A 242 -26.15 23.79 10.58
CA LYS A 242 -25.08 23.04 9.89
C LYS A 242 -24.58 21.86 10.71
N TYR A 243 -23.95 20.93 9.99
CA TYR A 243 -23.16 19.86 10.58
C TYR A 243 -21.70 20.30 10.68
N HIS A 244 -21.07 20.01 11.81
CA HIS A 244 -19.66 20.31 12.09
C HIS A 244 -18.88 19.04 12.41
N LEU A 245 -17.63 19.00 11.95
CA LEU A 245 -16.62 18.08 12.45
C LEU A 245 -15.74 18.84 13.43
N LEU A 246 -15.82 18.46 14.71
CA LEU A 246 -15.12 19.11 15.80
C LEU A 246 -13.94 18.26 16.26
N GLY A 247 -12.88 18.91 16.76
CA GLY A 247 -11.72 18.25 17.36
C GLY A 247 -11.00 17.30 16.41
N VAL A 248 -10.67 17.78 15.21
CA VAL A 248 -9.93 17.02 14.19
C VAL A 248 -8.52 17.58 14.01
N MET A 249 -7.68 16.79 13.39
CA MET A 249 -6.37 17.18 12.87
C MET A 249 -6.49 17.23 11.34
N PRO A 250 -6.21 18.38 10.71
CA PRO A 250 -6.06 18.47 9.26
C PRO A 250 -4.74 17.81 8.83
N PRO A 251 -4.48 17.65 7.51
CA PRO A 251 -3.17 17.20 7.02
C PRO A 251 -1.97 18.06 7.49
N ASP A 252 -2.23 19.28 7.96
CA ASP A 252 -1.24 20.08 8.68
C ASP A 252 -1.23 19.67 10.17
N GLU A 253 -0.43 18.64 10.46
CA GLU A 253 -0.30 18.01 11.78
C GLU A 253 0.19 18.97 12.89
N PHE A 254 0.72 20.16 12.55
CA PHE A 254 1.06 21.17 13.55
C PHE A 254 -0.17 21.69 14.30
N TYR A 255 -1.36 21.51 13.74
CA TYR A 255 -2.63 21.91 14.35
C TYR A 255 -3.45 20.70 14.78
N ARG A 256 -3.70 20.59 16.08
CA ARG A 256 -4.57 19.58 16.68
C ARG A 256 -5.81 20.19 17.31
N ASN A 257 -6.86 19.39 17.47
CA ASN A 257 -8.14 19.79 18.05
C ASN A 257 -8.80 20.99 17.33
N VAL A 258 -8.67 21.02 16.00
CA VAL A 258 -9.26 22.05 15.15
C VAL A 258 -10.71 21.69 14.83
N ASN A 259 -11.57 22.69 14.75
CA ASN A 259 -12.95 22.52 14.30
C ASN A 259 -13.06 22.89 12.83
N ASN A 260 -13.82 22.09 12.08
CA ASN A 260 -14.16 22.35 10.67
C ASN A 260 -12.93 22.56 9.79
N SER A 261 -11.94 21.68 9.92
CA SER A 261 -10.85 21.55 8.94
C SER A 261 -11.46 21.51 7.53
N VAL A 262 -11.01 22.40 6.64
CA VAL A 262 -11.53 22.50 5.27
C VAL A 262 -11.33 21.16 4.56
N TYR A 263 -10.14 20.59 4.65
CA TYR A 263 -9.82 19.31 4.01
C TYR A 263 -10.74 18.19 4.51
N THR A 264 -10.80 18.02 5.84
CA THR A 264 -11.59 16.95 6.46
C THR A 264 -13.08 17.09 6.15
N ASN A 265 -13.61 18.32 6.16
CA ASN A 265 -15.01 18.58 5.79
C ASN A 265 -15.30 18.29 4.32
N VAL A 266 -14.34 18.54 3.42
CA VAL A 266 -14.50 18.29 1.98
C VAL A 266 -14.49 16.80 1.68
N VAL A 267 -13.54 16.04 2.24
CA VAL A 267 -13.46 14.59 1.99
C VAL A 267 -14.58 13.79 2.68
N ALA A 268 -15.25 14.37 3.68
CA ALA A 268 -16.40 13.79 4.34
C ALA A 268 -17.73 14.03 3.60
N LYS A 269 -17.79 15.02 2.71
CA LYS A 269 -19.02 15.47 2.02
C LYS A 269 -19.28 14.69 0.74
#